data_AF-A0A239I4U2-F1
#
_entry.id   AF-A0A239I4U2-F1
#
_cell.length_a   1.000
_cell.length_b   1.000
_cell.length_c   1.000
_cell.angle_alpha   90.00
_cell.angle_beta   90.00
_cell.angle_gamma   90.00
#
_symmetry.space_group_name_H-M   'P 1'
#
loop_
_entity.id
_entity.type
_entity.pdbx_description
1 polymer ?
#
loop_
_entity_poly.entity_id
_entity_poly.type
_entity_poly.pdbx_seq_one_letter_code
_entity_poly.pdbx_strand_id
1 'polypeptide(L)'
;MADSHVIPNFIRKRLTGEVSESGQKKFQFRWVGRKDLPKQDLPKPNLMCIECDSLLGSNIERHVPSLLMPSNVDEMSSWRTLPITPVEIHGVFETEFYLGRYDYDEPKSRVLEKFVISVAWRALHALKLDGEKYASEFLSSPHGSSINKQVCEHLFHGVDSDFVHTPFLYYWPPKSASLVSTKNDEMPFAWASLHDDGEFLGVAVIFAYWVVVWPLFDLESENYFSKIDLLNKTCFFDWVSEIMHLLSDS
;
A
#
# COMPACT_ATOMS: atom_id res chain seq x y z
N MET A 1 -21.96 -7.96 -3.79
CA MET A 1 -20.50 -7.75 -3.84
C MET A 1 -19.92 -8.27 -2.53
N ALA A 2 -18.66 -8.71 -2.53
CA ALA A 2 -17.98 -9.10 -1.32
C ALA A 2 -17.40 -7.86 -0.64
N ASP A 3 -17.51 -7.86 0.67
CA ASP A 3 -16.80 -6.95 1.55
C ASP A 3 -15.29 -7.37 1.51
N SER A 4 -14.53 -6.87 0.52
CA SER A 4 -13.11 -7.18 0.35
C SER A 4 -12.22 -6.13 1.00
N HIS A 5 -11.19 -6.56 1.73
CA HIS A 5 -10.25 -5.63 2.33
C HIS A 5 -9.31 -5.02 1.29
N VAL A 6 -8.93 -3.75 1.46
CA VAL A 6 -7.82 -3.17 0.67
C VAL A 6 -6.49 -3.88 0.97
N ILE A 7 -6.34 -4.46 2.17
CA ILE A 7 -5.20 -5.27 2.59
C ILE A 7 -5.64 -6.69 2.96
N PRO A 8 -4.91 -7.72 2.53
CA PRO A 8 -5.14 -9.10 2.89
C PRO A 8 -5.41 -9.34 4.37
N ASN A 9 -6.43 -10.16 4.64
CA ASN A 9 -6.76 -10.60 5.99
C ASN A 9 -5.59 -11.29 6.70
N PHE A 10 -4.70 -11.96 5.96
CA PHE A 10 -3.56 -12.66 6.53
C PHE A 10 -2.48 -11.72 7.09
N ILE A 11 -2.26 -10.57 6.46
CA ILE A 11 -1.34 -9.52 6.94
C ILE A 11 -1.90 -8.92 8.23
N ARG A 12 -3.19 -8.56 8.21
CA ARG A 12 -3.92 -8.04 9.37
C ARG A 12 -3.80 -8.98 10.57
N LYS A 13 -4.22 -10.25 10.41
CA LYS A 13 -4.21 -11.26 11.48
C LYS A 13 -2.82 -11.45 12.10
N ARG A 14 -1.77 -11.42 11.28
CA ARG A 14 -0.39 -11.61 11.75
C ARG A 14 0.12 -10.42 12.57
N LEU A 15 -0.31 -9.20 12.23
CA LEU A 15 0.04 -7.98 12.99
C LEU A 15 -0.81 -7.83 14.26
N THR A 16 -2.13 -8.00 14.16
CA THR A 16 -3.03 -7.75 15.31
C THR A 16 -3.09 -8.92 16.30
N GLY A 17 -2.61 -10.11 15.88
CA GLY A 17 -2.78 -11.38 16.57
C GLY A 17 -4.20 -11.96 16.40
N GLU A 18 -4.33 -13.28 16.49
CA GLU A 18 -5.57 -13.87 17.01
C GLU A 18 -5.55 -13.67 18.53
N VAL A 19 -6.69 -13.29 19.13
CA VAL A 19 -6.77 -13.11 20.58
C VAL A 19 -6.42 -14.45 21.23
N SER A 20 -5.20 -14.58 21.78
CA SER A 20 -4.83 -15.74 22.57
C SER A 20 -5.61 -15.71 23.89
N GLU A 21 -5.80 -16.87 24.52
CA GLU A 21 -6.41 -16.99 25.86
C GLU A 21 -5.67 -16.14 26.93
N SER A 22 -4.43 -15.72 26.65
CA SER A 22 -3.61 -14.82 27.48
C SER A 22 -3.80 -13.31 27.20
N GLY A 23 -4.64 -12.91 26.26
CA GLY A 23 -5.07 -11.52 26.07
C GLY A 23 -4.03 -10.53 25.53
N GLN A 24 -2.86 -10.97 25.05
CA GLN A 24 -1.87 -10.05 24.49
C GLN A 24 -2.28 -9.62 23.06
N LYS A 25 -2.94 -8.46 22.94
CA LYS A 25 -3.16 -7.81 21.64
C LYS A 25 -1.83 -7.30 21.09
N LYS A 26 -1.46 -7.72 19.87
CA LYS A 26 -0.12 -7.45 19.33
C LYS A 26 0.01 -6.06 18.70
N PHE A 27 -0.97 -5.54 17.95
CA PHE A 27 -1.00 -4.14 17.46
C PHE A 27 -2.45 -3.71 17.15
N GLN A 28 -2.72 -2.40 17.12
CA GLN A 28 -3.99 -1.81 16.65
C GLN A 28 -3.75 -0.97 15.39
N PHE A 29 -4.69 -0.96 14.45
CA PHE A 29 -4.65 -0.02 13.33
C PHE A 29 -5.26 1.32 13.74
N ARG A 30 -4.59 2.39 13.34
CA ARG A 30 -5.04 3.76 13.51
C ARG A 30 -5.33 4.36 12.15
N TRP A 31 -6.61 4.63 11.96
CA TRP A 31 -7.16 5.24 10.77
C TRP A 31 -6.89 6.73 10.73
N VAL A 32 -6.32 7.20 9.63
CA VAL A 32 -6.14 8.64 9.39
C VAL A 32 -7.50 9.23 9.03
N GLY A 33 -7.95 10.25 9.75
CA GLY A 33 -9.20 10.97 9.46
C GLY A 33 -10.52 10.22 9.72
N ARG A 34 -10.50 8.96 10.18
CA ARG A 34 -11.71 8.12 10.36
C ARG A 34 -11.79 7.47 11.74
N LYS A 35 -12.30 8.21 12.73
CA LYS A 35 -12.50 7.71 14.12
C LYS A 35 -13.65 6.71 14.25
N ASP A 36 -14.54 6.66 13.27
CA ASP A 36 -15.72 5.78 13.21
C ASP A 36 -15.38 4.34 12.80
N LEU A 37 -14.19 4.11 12.22
CA LEU A 37 -13.81 2.79 11.73
C LEU A 37 -13.16 1.91 12.82
N PRO A 38 -13.39 0.58 12.78
CA PRO A 38 -12.83 -0.33 13.77
C PRO A 38 -11.30 -0.38 13.70
N LYS A 39 -10.65 -0.34 14.87
CA LYS A 39 -9.19 -0.40 15.01
C LYS A 39 -8.57 -1.78 14.70
N GLN A 40 -9.40 -2.82 14.59
CA GLN A 40 -8.94 -4.20 14.34
C GLN A 40 -9.45 -4.76 13.01
N ASP A 41 -10.51 -4.18 12.44
CA ASP A 41 -11.05 -4.58 11.14
C ASP A 41 -10.74 -3.48 10.12
N LEU A 42 -9.93 -3.85 9.12
CA LEU A 42 -9.66 -3.00 7.97
C LEU A 42 -10.97 -2.84 7.16
N PRO A 43 -11.11 -1.77 6.37
CA PRO A 43 -12.34 -1.49 5.66
C PRO A 43 -12.57 -2.62 4.67
N LYS A 44 -13.82 -2.84 4.34
CA LYS A 44 -14.18 -3.81 3.33
C LYS A 44 -14.99 -3.13 2.23
N PRO A 45 -14.39 -2.22 1.45
CA PRO A 45 -15.11 -1.62 0.34
C PRO A 45 -15.63 -2.74 -0.56
N ASN A 46 -16.86 -2.57 -1.04
CA ASN A 46 -17.54 -3.52 -1.92
C ASN A 46 -16.95 -3.45 -3.33
N LEU A 47 -15.69 -3.85 -3.48
CA LEU A 47 -14.89 -3.65 -4.69
C LEU A 47 -14.97 -4.82 -5.68
N MET A 48 -15.35 -6.01 -5.21
CA MET A 48 -15.28 -7.22 -6.02
C MET A 48 -16.36 -8.23 -5.65
N CYS A 49 -16.57 -9.25 -6.49
CA CYS A 49 -17.43 -10.37 -6.14
C CYS A 49 -16.71 -11.36 -5.20
N ILE A 50 -17.47 -12.26 -4.58
CA ILE A 50 -16.96 -13.26 -3.64
C ILE A 50 -15.94 -14.19 -4.31
N GLU A 51 -16.16 -14.54 -5.57
CA GLU A 51 -15.27 -15.43 -6.32
C GLU A 51 -13.91 -14.78 -6.59
N CYS A 52 -13.89 -13.50 -7.01
CA CYS A 52 -12.67 -12.74 -7.20
C CYS A 52 -11.89 -12.56 -5.90
N ASP A 53 -12.56 -12.24 -4.80
CA ASP A 53 -11.93 -12.09 -3.47
C ASP A 53 -11.29 -13.41 -3.01
N SER A 54 -12.01 -14.53 -3.18
CA SER A 54 -11.51 -15.87 -2.88
C SER A 54 -10.30 -16.25 -3.74
N LEU A 55 -10.30 -15.89 -5.03
CA LEU A 55 -9.19 -16.17 -5.94
C LEU A 55 -7.92 -15.41 -5.53
N LEU A 56 -8.04 -14.11 -5.23
CA LEU A 56 -6.92 -13.30 -4.73
C LEU A 56 -6.40 -13.87 -3.41
N GLY A 57 -7.31 -14.16 -2.48
CA GLY A 57 -6.99 -14.71 -1.17
C GLY A 57 -6.20 -16.01 -1.22
N SER A 58 -6.61 -16.93 -2.08
CA SER A 58 -6.01 -18.27 -2.20
C SER A 58 -4.70 -18.30 -2.99
N ASN A 59 -4.61 -17.52 -4.08
CA ASN A 59 -3.50 -17.63 -5.03
C ASN A 59 -2.40 -16.58 -4.85
N ILE A 60 -2.74 -15.40 -4.34
CA ILE A 60 -1.78 -14.30 -4.18
C ILE A 60 -1.54 -14.06 -2.69
N GLU A 61 -2.60 -13.73 -1.96
CA GLU A 61 -2.48 -13.13 -0.63
C GLU A 61 -1.98 -14.11 0.46
N ARG A 62 -2.30 -15.40 0.34
CA ARG A 62 -1.92 -16.42 1.33
C ARG A 62 -0.41 -16.49 1.60
N HIS A 63 0.42 -16.24 0.58
CA HIS A 63 1.87 -16.41 0.64
C HIS A 63 2.61 -15.11 1.02
N VAL A 64 1.94 -13.96 0.89
CA VAL A 64 2.53 -12.64 1.10
C VAL A 64 3.03 -12.41 2.53
N PRO A 65 2.32 -12.81 3.62
CA PRO A 65 2.78 -12.51 4.97
C PRO A 65 4.16 -13.09 5.29
N SER A 66 4.50 -14.28 4.77
CA SER A 66 5.84 -14.87 4.96
C SER A 66 6.96 -14.14 4.21
N LEU A 67 6.61 -13.32 3.21
CA LEU A 67 7.55 -12.51 2.44
C LEU A 67 7.67 -11.09 3.04
N LEU A 68 6.55 -10.51 3.48
CA LEU A 68 6.58 -9.16 4.04
C LEU A 68 7.13 -9.09 5.46
N MET A 69 6.82 -10.06 6.31
CA MET A 69 7.07 -9.93 7.75
C MET A 69 7.55 -11.24 8.39
N PRO A 70 8.40 -11.16 9.43
CA PRO A 70 8.80 -12.35 10.17
C PRO A 70 7.62 -12.99 10.91
N SER A 71 7.80 -14.23 11.39
CA SER A 71 6.77 -14.92 12.21
C SER A 71 6.59 -14.26 13.57
N ASN A 72 7.68 -13.74 14.14
CA ASN A 72 7.66 -12.94 15.34
C ASN A 72 7.84 -11.46 14.96
N VAL A 73 6.73 -10.73 14.87
CA VAL A 73 6.72 -9.32 14.47
C VAL A 73 7.09 -8.37 15.61
N ASP A 74 6.98 -8.83 16.86
CA ASP A 74 7.33 -8.08 18.07
C ASP A 74 8.85 -8.06 18.34
N GLU A 75 9.61 -8.98 17.76
CA GLU A 75 11.07 -9.02 17.90
C GLU A 75 11.79 -8.25 16.77
N MET A 76 12.41 -7.12 17.12
CA MET A 76 13.21 -6.32 16.17
C MET A 76 14.33 -7.11 15.47
N SER A 77 14.94 -8.10 16.14
CA SER A 77 15.94 -8.98 15.55
C SER A 77 15.39 -9.82 14.40
N SER A 78 14.12 -10.23 14.49
CA SER A 78 13.47 -11.06 13.48
C SER A 78 13.26 -10.31 12.16
N TRP A 79 13.08 -8.99 12.19
CA TRP A 79 12.98 -8.15 10.99
C TRP A 79 14.26 -8.13 10.15
N ARG A 80 15.43 -8.35 10.77
CA ARG A 80 16.73 -8.40 10.07
C ARG A 80 16.91 -9.66 9.22
N THR A 81 16.00 -10.62 9.31
CA THR A 81 16.02 -11.85 8.49
C THR A 81 15.43 -11.63 7.10
N LEU A 82 14.70 -10.54 6.89
CA LEU A 82 14.12 -10.20 5.61
C LEU A 82 15.20 -9.60 4.69
N PRO A 83 15.18 -9.89 3.38
CA PRO A 83 16.13 -9.34 2.43
C PRO A 83 15.74 -7.91 2.05
N ILE A 84 15.91 -6.97 2.98
CA ILE A 84 15.56 -5.58 2.79
C ILE A 84 16.83 -4.76 2.61
N THR A 85 16.96 -4.09 1.47
CA THR A 85 18.07 -3.20 1.16
C THR A 85 17.61 -1.73 1.21
N PRO A 86 18.46 -0.80 1.68
CA PRO A 86 18.14 0.61 1.60
C PRO A 86 18.14 1.08 0.13
N VAL A 87 17.14 1.85 -0.24
CA VAL A 87 17.01 2.53 -1.53
C VAL A 87 16.78 4.02 -1.30
N GLU A 88 17.49 4.85 -2.07
CA GLU A 88 17.32 6.29 -2.04
C GLU A 88 16.04 6.68 -2.77
N ILE A 89 15.27 7.59 -2.18
CA ILE A 89 14.06 8.16 -2.75
C ILE A 89 14.36 9.61 -3.11
N HIS A 90 14.52 9.87 -4.40
CA HIS A 90 14.81 11.20 -4.93
C HIS A 90 13.55 12.09 -4.93
N GLY A 91 13.78 13.41 -4.98
CA GLY A 91 12.74 14.42 -5.13
C GLY A 91 12.03 14.83 -3.84
N VAL A 92 12.30 14.17 -2.70
CA VAL A 92 11.60 14.45 -1.43
C VAL A 92 12.23 15.58 -0.63
N PHE A 93 13.54 15.51 -0.37
CA PHE A 93 14.30 16.48 0.42
C PHE A 93 15.59 16.88 -0.31
N GLU A 94 16.24 17.95 0.14
CA GLU A 94 17.59 18.32 -0.32
C GLU A 94 18.66 17.33 0.18
N THR A 95 18.35 16.55 1.21
CA THR A 95 19.21 15.50 1.78
C THR A 95 18.75 14.11 1.36
N GLU A 96 19.65 13.14 1.40
CA GLU A 96 19.33 11.74 1.10
C GLU A 96 18.20 11.21 2.01
N PHE A 97 17.17 10.63 1.38
CA PHE A 97 16.06 9.99 2.08
C PHE A 97 15.96 8.53 1.67
N TYR A 98 16.14 7.64 2.65
CA TYR A 98 16.21 6.20 2.42
C TYR A 98 14.99 5.47 2.97
N LEU A 99 14.47 4.55 2.16
CA LEU A 99 13.50 3.55 2.58
C LEU A 99 14.03 2.14 2.29
N GLY A 100 13.41 1.12 2.86
CA GLY A 100 13.75 -0.27 2.54
C GLY A 100 13.02 -0.77 1.30
N ARG A 101 13.65 -1.65 0.52
CA ARG A 101 13.01 -2.42 -0.56
C ARG A 101 13.38 -3.90 -0.42
N TYR A 102 12.45 -4.78 -0.76
CA TYR A 102 12.70 -6.23 -0.76
C TYR A 102 13.52 -6.64 -1.99
N ASP A 103 14.58 -7.40 -1.75
CA ASP A 103 15.47 -7.97 -2.77
C ASP A 103 15.32 -9.49 -2.81
N TYR A 104 14.17 -9.92 -3.33
CA TYR A 104 13.83 -11.34 -3.49
C TYR A 104 14.18 -11.85 -4.90
N ASP A 105 14.37 -13.16 -5.00
CA ASP A 105 14.43 -13.86 -6.28
C ASP A 105 13.08 -13.81 -7.01
N GLU A 106 13.13 -13.93 -8.33
CA GLU A 106 12.00 -13.74 -9.26
C GLU A 106 10.68 -14.41 -8.81
N PRO A 107 10.64 -15.67 -8.35
CA PRO A 107 9.38 -16.30 -7.95
C PRO A 107 8.68 -15.59 -6.79
N LYS A 108 9.45 -15.10 -5.80
CA LYS A 108 8.91 -14.38 -4.63
C LYS A 108 8.63 -12.92 -4.96
N SER A 109 9.47 -12.30 -5.78
CA SER A 109 9.27 -10.94 -6.28
C SER A 109 7.94 -10.82 -7.04
N ARG A 110 7.61 -11.80 -7.89
CA ARG A 110 6.30 -11.85 -8.59
C ARG A 110 5.10 -11.95 -7.64
N VAL A 111 5.23 -12.69 -6.54
CA VAL A 111 4.16 -12.77 -5.52
C VAL A 111 3.94 -11.42 -4.84
N LEU A 112 5.02 -10.72 -4.49
CA LEU A 112 4.95 -9.37 -3.92
C LEU A 112 4.40 -8.35 -4.92
N GLU A 113 4.81 -8.43 -6.18
CA GLU A 113 4.30 -7.60 -7.27
C GLU A 113 2.78 -7.72 -7.41
N LYS A 114 2.25 -8.94 -7.57
CA LYS A 114 0.81 -9.17 -7.65
C LYS A 114 0.06 -8.63 -6.44
N PHE A 115 0.67 -8.78 -5.27
CA PHE A 115 0.13 -8.26 -4.03
C PHE A 115 0.05 -6.72 -4.04
N VAL A 116 1.11 -6.02 -4.39
CA VAL A 116 1.15 -4.55 -4.34
C VAL A 116 0.25 -3.94 -5.40
N ILE A 117 0.16 -4.56 -6.59
CA ILE A 117 -0.83 -4.22 -7.61
C ILE A 117 -2.25 -4.36 -7.05
N SER A 118 -2.55 -5.51 -6.43
CA SER A 118 -3.88 -5.74 -5.83
C SER A 118 -4.24 -4.71 -4.75
N VAL A 119 -3.28 -4.33 -3.90
CA VAL A 119 -3.49 -3.29 -2.87
C VAL A 119 -3.75 -1.92 -3.49
N ALA A 120 -2.86 -1.47 -4.38
CA ALA A 120 -2.96 -0.14 -5.00
C ALA A 120 -4.21 -0.02 -5.89
N TRP A 121 -4.53 -1.07 -6.65
CA TRP A 121 -5.73 -1.14 -7.48
C TRP A 121 -7.01 -1.09 -6.64
N ARG A 122 -7.09 -1.83 -5.54
CA ARG A 122 -8.24 -1.74 -4.63
C ARG A 122 -8.38 -0.33 -4.03
N ALA A 123 -7.27 0.30 -3.63
CA ALA A 123 -7.28 1.66 -3.12
C ALA A 123 -7.79 2.68 -4.16
N LEU A 124 -7.34 2.58 -5.41
CA LEU A 124 -7.81 3.41 -6.52
C LEU A 124 -9.32 3.31 -6.73
N HIS A 125 -9.87 2.08 -6.73
CA HIS A 125 -11.31 1.89 -6.87
C HIS A 125 -12.10 2.32 -5.63
N ALA A 126 -11.54 2.17 -4.43
CA ALA A 126 -12.14 2.71 -3.21
C ALA A 126 -12.26 4.24 -3.27
N LEU A 127 -11.20 4.95 -3.69
CA LEU A 127 -11.22 6.40 -3.89
C LEU A 127 -12.31 6.83 -4.87
N LYS A 128 -12.46 6.11 -6.00
CA LYS A 128 -13.55 6.35 -6.95
C LYS A 128 -14.93 6.16 -6.33
N LEU A 129 -15.14 5.08 -5.55
CA LEU A 129 -16.42 4.84 -4.88
C LEU A 129 -16.75 5.93 -3.85
N ASP A 130 -15.74 6.48 -3.21
CA ASP A 130 -15.87 7.60 -2.27
C ASP A 130 -16.08 8.95 -2.99
N GLY A 131 -16.13 8.96 -4.33
CA GLY A 131 -16.39 10.14 -5.14
C GLY A 131 -15.18 11.05 -5.32
N GLU A 132 -13.96 10.54 -5.08
CA GLU A 132 -12.73 11.29 -5.30
C GLU A 132 -12.57 11.59 -6.80
N LYS A 133 -12.38 12.88 -7.11
CA LYS A 133 -12.47 13.41 -8.48
C LYS A 133 -11.37 12.83 -9.36
N TYR A 134 -10.12 12.88 -8.91
CA TYR A 134 -8.98 12.51 -9.76
C TYR A 134 -8.97 11.00 -10.07
N ALA A 135 -9.25 10.16 -9.09
CA ALA A 135 -9.40 8.72 -9.26
C ALA A 135 -10.56 8.38 -10.23
N SER A 136 -11.68 9.10 -10.13
CA SER A 136 -12.84 8.92 -11.01
C SER A 136 -12.55 9.31 -12.46
N GLU A 137 -11.91 10.46 -12.67
CA GLU A 137 -11.49 10.95 -13.98
C GLU A 137 -10.44 10.03 -14.61
N PHE A 138 -9.42 9.63 -13.84
CA PHE A 138 -8.39 8.69 -14.28
C PHE A 138 -8.99 7.36 -14.75
N LEU A 139 -9.82 6.70 -13.93
CA LEU A 139 -10.42 5.42 -14.28
C LEU A 139 -11.40 5.49 -15.46
N SER A 140 -11.88 6.69 -15.79
CA SER A 140 -12.76 6.94 -16.94
C SER A 140 -11.98 7.33 -18.21
N SER A 141 -10.68 7.63 -18.08
CA SER A 141 -9.81 7.95 -19.20
C SER A 141 -9.45 6.70 -20.02
N PRO A 142 -9.02 6.85 -21.29
CA PRO A 142 -8.51 5.73 -22.09
C PRO A 142 -7.33 5.02 -21.43
N HIS A 143 -6.39 5.79 -20.86
CA HIS A 143 -5.21 5.28 -20.18
C HIS A 143 -5.58 4.47 -18.93
N GLY A 144 -6.39 5.03 -18.03
CA GLY A 144 -6.84 4.32 -16.82
C GLY A 144 -7.72 3.10 -17.12
N SER A 145 -8.55 3.14 -18.16
CA SER A 145 -9.31 1.97 -18.63
C SER A 145 -8.39 0.85 -19.12
N SER A 146 -7.32 1.21 -19.85
CA SER A 146 -6.30 0.26 -20.32
C SER A 146 -5.58 -0.40 -19.15
N ILE A 147 -5.09 0.40 -18.19
CA ILE A 147 -4.42 -0.11 -16.98
C ILE A 147 -5.35 -1.03 -16.20
N ASN A 148 -6.61 -0.63 -15.99
CA ASN A 148 -7.57 -1.43 -15.26
C ASN A 148 -7.78 -2.80 -15.92
N LYS A 149 -7.88 -2.84 -17.25
CA LYS A 149 -8.00 -4.10 -18.00
C LYS A 149 -6.77 -4.99 -17.81
N GLN A 150 -5.56 -4.43 -17.96
CA GLN A 150 -4.30 -5.17 -17.82
C GLN A 150 -4.13 -5.74 -16.40
N VAL A 151 -4.48 -4.96 -15.37
CA VAL A 151 -4.44 -5.44 -13.98
C VAL A 151 -5.39 -6.63 -13.79
N CYS A 152 -6.61 -6.56 -14.34
CA CYS A 152 -7.53 -7.69 -14.28
C CYS A 152 -6.97 -8.94 -14.99
N GLU A 153 -6.38 -8.78 -16.18
CA GLU A 153 -5.76 -9.89 -16.91
C GLU A 153 -4.60 -10.52 -16.13
N HIS A 154 -3.76 -9.70 -15.50
CA HIS A 154 -2.63 -10.19 -14.73
C HIS A 154 -3.02 -10.91 -13.43
N LEU A 155 -3.91 -10.30 -12.64
CA LEU A 155 -4.30 -10.81 -11.32
C LEU A 155 -5.19 -12.04 -11.43
N PHE A 156 -6.15 -12.05 -12.38
CA PHE A 156 -7.18 -13.09 -12.43
C PHE A 156 -6.98 -14.11 -13.56
N HIS A 157 -6.25 -13.77 -14.62
CA HIS A 157 -6.00 -14.67 -15.75
C HIS A 157 -4.54 -15.13 -15.86
N GLY A 158 -3.66 -14.62 -14.99
CA GLY A 158 -2.26 -15.03 -14.95
C GLY A 158 -1.49 -14.68 -16.22
N VAL A 159 -2.00 -13.73 -17.00
CA VAL A 159 -1.31 -13.19 -18.17
C VAL A 159 -0.09 -12.42 -17.65
N ASP A 160 1.11 -12.80 -18.09
CA ASP A 160 2.30 -12.03 -17.80
C ASP A 160 2.07 -10.62 -18.34
N SER A 161 2.19 -9.67 -17.44
CA SER A 161 1.94 -8.29 -17.72
C SER A 161 3.22 -7.67 -18.21
N ASP A 162 3.20 -7.15 -19.43
CA ASP A 162 4.14 -6.10 -19.83
C ASP A 162 3.72 -4.78 -19.17
N PHE A 163 3.56 -4.76 -17.84
CA PHE A 163 3.12 -3.56 -17.14
C PHE A 163 4.11 -2.44 -17.38
N VAL A 164 3.54 -1.31 -17.75
CA VAL A 164 4.20 -0.02 -17.81
C VAL A 164 4.58 0.45 -16.40
N HIS A 165 3.81 0.10 -15.35
CA HIS A 165 4.10 0.50 -13.96
C HIS A 165 3.67 -0.51 -12.91
N THR A 166 4.62 -1.29 -12.39
CA THR A 166 4.44 -2.03 -11.13
C THR A 166 4.51 -1.05 -9.96
N PRO A 167 3.53 -1.03 -9.02
CA PRO A 167 3.61 -0.21 -7.82
C PRO A 167 4.89 -0.48 -7.03
N PHE A 168 5.49 0.57 -6.49
CA PHE A 168 6.60 0.46 -5.57
C PHE A 168 6.10 -0.01 -4.21
N LEU A 169 6.84 -0.91 -3.57
CA LEU A 169 6.66 -1.30 -2.19
C LEU A 169 7.88 -0.89 -1.37
N TYR A 170 7.67 0.09 -0.51
CA TYR A 170 8.68 0.57 0.41
C TYR A 170 8.42 0.06 1.81
N TYR A 171 9.47 -0.39 2.47
CA TYR A 171 9.48 -0.75 3.88
C TYR A 171 9.96 0.44 4.70
N TRP A 172 9.09 0.90 5.60
CA TRP A 172 9.39 1.89 6.61
C TRP A 172 9.62 1.21 7.96
N PRO A 173 10.87 1.15 8.46
CA PRO A 173 11.17 0.41 9.68
C PRO A 173 10.32 0.85 10.90
N PRO A 174 10.06 -0.05 11.87
CA PRO A 174 9.16 0.20 12.99
C PRO A 174 9.42 1.47 13.79
N LYS A 175 10.68 1.84 14.00
CA LYS A 175 11.04 3.10 14.66
C LYS A 175 10.43 4.31 13.93
N SER A 176 10.46 4.30 12.61
CA SER A 176 9.95 5.40 11.82
C SER A 176 8.42 5.35 11.69
N ALA A 177 7.81 4.17 11.61
CA ALA A 177 6.35 4.06 11.66
C ALA A 177 5.77 4.53 13.01
N SER A 178 6.48 4.31 14.12
CA SER A 178 6.08 4.84 15.44
C SER A 178 6.16 6.36 15.53
N LEU A 179 6.97 7.03 14.68
CA LEU A 179 6.95 8.49 14.55
C LEU A 179 5.65 8.98 13.92
N VAL A 180 5.06 8.17 13.03
CA VAL A 180 3.82 8.52 12.33
C VAL A 180 2.60 8.35 13.23
N SER A 181 2.52 7.24 13.96
CA SER A 181 1.37 6.95 14.82
C SER A 181 1.44 7.57 16.21
N THR A 182 2.61 8.05 16.64
CA THR A 182 2.95 8.55 17.99
C THR A 182 2.83 7.51 19.12
N LYS A 183 2.48 6.26 18.81
CA LYS A 183 2.39 5.15 19.78
C LYS A 183 3.03 3.88 19.24
N ASN A 184 3.69 3.14 20.12
CA ASN A 184 4.44 1.93 19.75
C ASN A 184 3.53 0.74 19.39
N ASP A 185 2.25 0.77 19.75
CA ASP A 185 1.26 -0.29 19.53
C ASP A 185 0.18 0.09 18.49
N GLU A 186 0.23 1.30 17.94
CA GLU A 186 -0.68 1.76 16.88
C GLU A 186 0.05 1.88 15.53
N MET A 187 -0.58 1.36 14.48
CA MET A 187 -0.03 1.30 13.12
C MET A 187 -0.86 2.19 12.19
N PRO A 188 -0.24 3.11 11.42
CA PRO A 188 -0.98 3.98 10.51
C PRO A 188 -1.61 3.15 9.39
N PHE A 189 -2.82 3.53 9.00
CA PHE A 189 -3.50 2.95 7.85
C PHE A 189 -4.31 4.01 7.11
N ALA A 190 -3.99 4.22 5.83
CA ALA A 190 -4.67 5.16 4.94
C ALA A 190 -4.31 4.89 3.47
N TRP A 191 -5.08 5.49 2.56
CA TRP A 191 -4.72 5.62 1.16
C TRP A 191 -5.22 6.97 0.62
N ALA A 192 -4.58 7.45 -0.44
CA ALA A 192 -4.91 8.74 -1.05
C ALA A 192 -4.61 8.74 -2.55
N SER A 193 -5.34 9.58 -3.29
CA SER A 193 -4.91 10.04 -4.60
C SER A 193 -3.75 11.02 -4.41
N LEU A 194 -2.71 10.86 -5.21
CA LEU A 194 -1.58 11.79 -5.28
C LEU A 194 -1.76 12.64 -6.53
N HIS A 195 -1.80 13.94 -6.35
CA HIS A 195 -2.00 14.90 -7.42
C HIS A 195 -1.24 16.19 -7.12
N ASP A 196 -0.84 16.91 -8.17
CA ASP A 196 -0.18 18.20 -8.07
C ASP A 196 -0.70 19.13 -9.16
N ASP A 197 -1.05 20.36 -8.81
CA ASP A 197 -1.58 21.38 -9.73
C ASP A 197 -2.68 20.89 -10.70
N GLY A 198 -3.53 19.97 -10.24
CA GLY A 198 -4.65 19.42 -11.02
C GLY A 198 -4.27 18.22 -11.90
N GLU A 199 -3.02 17.80 -11.91
CA GLU A 199 -2.55 16.57 -12.54
C GLU A 199 -2.62 15.39 -11.57
N PHE A 200 -3.23 14.29 -11.99
CA PHE A 200 -3.23 13.04 -11.22
C PHE A 200 -1.91 12.29 -11.44
N LEU A 201 -1.18 12.06 -10.36
CA LEU A 201 0.13 11.41 -10.41
C LEU A 201 0.05 9.92 -10.08
N GLY A 202 -0.85 9.53 -9.18
CA GLY A 202 -0.90 8.15 -8.72
C GLY A 202 -1.75 7.92 -7.48
N VAL A 203 -1.56 6.74 -6.89
CA VAL A 203 -2.19 6.37 -5.61
C VAL A 203 -1.13 5.91 -4.64
N ALA A 204 -1.28 6.29 -3.37
CA ALA A 204 -0.48 5.75 -2.29
C ALA A 204 -1.34 5.05 -1.24
N VAL A 205 -0.77 4.01 -0.63
CA VAL A 205 -1.35 3.27 0.49
C VAL A 205 -0.30 3.14 1.57
N ILE A 206 -0.57 3.64 2.77
CA ILE A 206 0.24 3.38 3.96
C ILE A 206 -0.45 2.32 4.82
N PHE A 207 0.31 1.33 5.25
CA PHE A 207 -0.15 0.33 6.18
C PHE A 207 0.97 -0.18 7.05
N ALA A 208 0.86 0.06 8.36
CA ALA A 208 1.87 -0.31 9.33
C ALA A 208 3.27 0.15 8.90
N TYR A 209 4.13 -0.79 8.50
CA TYR A 209 5.52 -0.56 8.13
C TYR A 209 5.74 -0.45 6.62
N TRP A 210 4.68 -0.28 5.83
CA TRP A 210 4.78 -0.29 4.37
C TRP A 210 4.07 0.89 3.76
N VAL A 211 4.67 1.40 2.69
CA VAL A 211 4.05 2.37 1.79
C VAL A 211 4.08 1.77 0.39
N VAL A 212 2.91 1.64 -0.22
CA VAL A 212 2.78 1.30 -1.64
C VAL A 212 2.52 2.58 -2.40
N VAL A 213 3.30 2.84 -3.45
CA VAL A 213 3.16 4.02 -4.32
C VAL A 213 3.02 3.54 -5.75
N TRP A 214 1.91 3.87 -6.39
CA TRP A 214 1.65 3.49 -7.78
C TRP A 214 1.66 4.72 -8.69
N PRO A 215 2.73 4.94 -9.47
CA PRO A 215 2.72 5.96 -10.52
C PRO A 215 1.71 5.56 -11.60
N LEU A 216 0.84 6.50 -11.97
CA LEU A 216 -0.23 6.29 -12.96
C LEU A 216 -0.24 7.35 -14.07
N PHE A 217 0.82 8.14 -14.19
CA PHE A 217 1.05 9.04 -15.33
C PHE A 217 1.78 8.33 -16.49
N ASP A 218 1.75 8.91 -17.70
CA ASP A 218 2.34 8.30 -18.89
C ASP A 218 3.89 8.20 -18.85
N LEU A 219 4.43 7.01 -19.18
CA LEU A 219 5.88 6.72 -19.28
C LEU A 219 6.62 7.51 -20.35
N GLU A 220 5.95 7.73 -21.48
CA GLU A 220 6.56 8.39 -22.64
C GLU A 220 6.65 9.91 -22.46
N SER A 221 6.27 10.42 -21.29
CA SER A 221 6.46 11.82 -20.95
C SER A 221 7.96 12.15 -20.90
N GLU A 222 8.38 13.16 -21.66
CA GLU A 222 9.74 13.73 -21.58
C GLU A 222 10.13 14.15 -20.14
N ASN A 223 9.14 14.32 -19.26
CA ASN A 223 9.29 14.73 -17.87
C ASN A 223 9.13 13.58 -16.86
N TYR A 224 9.28 12.31 -17.29
CA TYR A 224 9.06 11.14 -16.43
C TYR A 224 9.74 11.22 -15.06
N PHE A 225 11.04 11.50 -15.02
CA PHE A 225 11.79 11.58 -13.76
C PHE A 225 11.31 12.74 -12.88
N SER A 226 10.99 13.89 -13.47
CA SER A 226 10.42 15.02 -12.73
C SER A 226 9.05 14.70 -12.14
N LYS A 227 8.21 13.91 -12.84
CA LYS A 227 6.94 13.43 -12.30
C LYS A 227 7.11 12.40 -11.18
N ILE A 228 8.14 11.55 -11.25
CA ILE A 228 8.50 10.65 -10.16
C ILE A 228 8.97 11.45 -8.94
N ASP A 229 9.82 12.45 -9.11
CA ASP A 229 10.27 13.31 -8.01
C ASP A 229 9.10 14.04 -7.36
N LEU A 230 8.18 14.56 -8.17
CA LEU A 230 6.95 15.19 -7.71
C LEU A 230 6.06 14.22 -6.95
N LEU A 231 5.80 13.03 -7.51
CA LEU A 231 5.04 11.96 -6.86
C LEU A 231 5.65 11.59 -5.50
N ASN A 232 6.97 11.44 -5.44
CA ASN A 232 7.69 11.11 -4.21
C ASN A 232 7.55 12.24 -3.18
N LYS A 233 7.67 13.50 -3.60
CA LYS A 233 7.46 14.65 -2.73
C LYS A 233 6.03 14.71 -2.19
N THR A 234 5.03 14.62 -3.07
CA THR A 234 3.62 14.62 -2.68
C THR A 234 3.30 13.46 -1.72
N CYS A 235 3.91 12.29 -1.93
CA CYS A 235 3.71 11.14 -1.05
C CYS A 235 4.42 11.30 0.30
N PHE A 236 5.75 11.44 0.31
CA PHE A 236 6.58 11.29 1.51
C PHE A 236 6.80 12.59 2.27
N PHE A 237 6.66 13.74 1.61
CA PHE A 237 6.75 15.03 2.27
C PHE A 237 5.35 15.54 2.64
N ASP A 238 4.48 15.76 1.65
CA ASP A 238 3.20 16.44 1.87
C ASP A 238 2.20 15.53 2.59
N TRP A 239 1.86 14.39 1.98
CA TRP A 239 0.81 13.51 2.49
C TRP A 239 1.19 12.81 3.81
N VAL A 240 2.42 12.31 3.95
CA VAL A 240 2.85 11.72 5.23
C VAL A 240 2.88 12.77 6.34
N SER A 241 3.28 14.01 6.08
CA SER A 241 3.22 15.07 7.10
C SER A 241 1.78 15.38 7.53
N GLU A 242 0.83 15.38 6.58
CA GLU A 242 -0.60 15.49 6.89
C GLU A 242 -1.08 14.34 7.76
N ILE A 243 -0.70 13.10 7.42
CA ILE A 243 -1.00 11.91 8.24
C ILE A 243 -0.47 12.10 9.66
N MET A 244 0.79 12.51 9.82
CA MET A 244 1.41 12.73 11.13
C MET A 244 0.62 13.75 11.96
N HIS A 245 0.22 14.86 11.35
CA HIS A 245 -0.58 15.90 12.01
C HIS A 245 -1.98 15.40 12.42
N LEU A 246 -2.67 14.68 11.53
CA LEU A 246 -4.00 14.13 11.83
C LEU A 246 -3.96 13.09 12.95
N LEU A 247 -2.84 12.36 13.07
CA LEU A 247 -2.61 11.38 14.13
C LEU A 247 -2.08 11.99 15.43
N SER A 248 -1.49 13.19 15.43
CA SER A 248 -1.11 13.88 16.68
C SER A 248 -2.30 14.54 17.39
N ASP A 249 -3.27 15.02 16.63
CA ASP A 249 -4.40 15.81 17.14
C ASP A 249 -5.60 14.98 17.62
N SER A 250 -5.48 13.64 17.61
CA SER A 250 -6.58 12.71 17.88
C SER A 250 -6.38 11.80 19.08
#